data_AF-A0AAP2HMX2-F1
#
_entry.id   AF-A0AAP2HMX2-F1
#
_cell.length_a   1.000
_cell.length_b   1.000
_cell.length_c   1.000
_cell.angle_alpha   90.00
_cell.angle_beta   90.00
_cell.angle_gamma   90.00
#
_symmetry.space_group_name_H-M   'P 1'
#
loop_
_entity.id
_entity.type
_entity.pdbx_description
1 polymer ?
#
loop_
_entity_poly.entity_id
_entity_poly.type
_entity_poly.pdbx_seq_one_letter_code
_entity_poly.pdbx_strand_id
1 'polypeptide(L)'
;MPVPGSINDLSPTPSQNSPQGSEPVGSQANEYIQALSAFVRQLADGKVNNGTLDAPKGTRIVLQQAAAPTGWAVDADPAFTDCAMRFNQSVGKQNGTVGWSGWNWGGQFAVDGHQLTVGEMPSHAHGVSDPGHSHGVADPGHSHGVNDPGHSHVGIAWSISAPNTAPGAGMAPAQYNGNPPSNINTTGSGTGISIQGSGTGIWIYGAGTNVSIQANGGNAAHNHTYRAPQVKYADCIVAVKQ
;
A
#
# COMPACT_ATOMS: atom_id res chain seq x y z
N MET A 1 89.47 -31.24 -41.67
CA MET A 1 89.27 -31.68 -43.06
C MET A 1 88.17 -30.86 -43.70
N PRO A 2 88.18 -30.71 -45.03
CA PRO A 2 87.09 -30.06 -45.75
C PRO A 2 85.77 -30.81 -45.48
N VAL A 3 84.71 -30.07 -45.18
CA VAL A 3 83.36 -30.63 -45.07
C VAL A 3 82.89 -30.97 -46.50
N PRO A 4 82.37 -32.19 -46.75
CA PRO A 4 81.83 -32.56 -48.06
C PRO A 4 80.78 -31.55 -48.54
N GLY A 5 80.86 -31.12 -49.80
CA GLY A 5 79.96 -30.10 -50.38
C GLY A 5 78.61 -30.66 -50.81
N SER A 6 78.52 -31.98 -51.00
CA SER A 6 77.31 -32.71 -51.38
C SER A 6 77.34 -34.16 -50.90
N ILE A 7 76.19 -34.85 -50.98
CA ILE A 7 76.06 -36.28 -50.62
C ILE A 7 76.93 -37.18 -51.53
N ASN A 8 77.23 -36.74 -52.75
CA ASN A 8 78.04 -37.51 -53.71
C ASN A 8 79.54 -37.46 -53.37
N ASP A 9 79.95 -36.53 -52.51
CA ASP A 9 81.33 -36.41 -52.03
C ASP A 9 81.61 -37.38 -50.87
N LEU A 10 80.60 -38.12 -50.41
CA LEU A 10 80.73 -39.20 -49.43
C LEU A 10 81.00 -40.53 -50.14
N SER A 11 82.03 -41.25 -49.70
CA SER A 11 82.26 -42.61 -50.19
C SER A 11 81.09 -43.52 -49.79
N PRO A 12 80.61 -44.41 -50.69
CA PRO A 12 79.67 -45.47 -50.35
C PRO A 12 80.27 -46.51 -49.39
N THR A 13 81.60 -46.48 -49.18
CA THR A 13 82.29 -47.28 -48.18
C THR A 13 82.47 -46.43 -46.91
N PRO A 14 81.74 -46.70 -45.81
CA PRO A 14 81.73 -45.82 -44.63
C PRO A 14 83.09 -45.59 -43.98
N SER A 15 83.99 -46.59 -44.04
CA SER A 15 85.35 -46.51 -43.50
C SER A 15 86.27 -45.54 -44.23
N GLN A 16 85.88 -45.06 -45.41
CA GLN A 16 86.66 -44.12 -46.22
C GLN A 16 86.26 -42.65 -45.99
N ASN A 17 85.17 -42.40 -45.27
CA ASN A 17 84.79 -41.05 -44.85
C ASN A 17 85.53 -40.73 -43.54
N SER A 18 86.73 -40.19 -43.67
CA SER A 18 87.67 -39.87 -42.58
C SER A 18 87.12 -38.77 -41.63
N PRO A 19 87.62 -38.69 -40.36
CA PRO A 19 88.52 -39.64 -39.74
C PRO A 19 87.72 -40.82 -39.26
N GLN A 20 88.30 -42.01 -39.43
CA GLN A 20 87.89 -43.17 -38.67
C GLN A 20 88.16 -42.83 -37.20
N GLY A 21 87.15 -42.29 -36.52
CA GLY A 21 87.22 -42.00 -35.09
C GLY A 21 87.43 -43.32 -34.35
N SER A 22 88.45 -43.38 -33.49
CA SER A 22 88.57 -44.42 -32.46
C SER A 22 87.62 -44.19 -31.29
N GLU A 23 87.00 -43.02 -31.24
CA GLU A 23 85.82 -42.79 -30.41
C GLU A 23 84.81 -43.86 -30.79
N PRO A 24 84.43 -44.76 -29.87
CA PRO A 24 83.26 -45.57 -30.09
C PRO A 24 82.17 -44.61 -30.54
N VAL A 25 81.49 -44.89 -31.65
CA VAL A 25 80.14 -44.34 -31.80
C VAL A 25 79.49 -44.68 -30.48
N GLY A 26 79.24 -43.65 -29.65
CA GLY A 26 78.70 -43.90 -28.31
C GLY A 26 77.56 -44.85 -28.52
N SER A 27 77.36 -45.83 -27.64
CA SER A 27 76.36 -46.90 -27.84
C SER A 27 74.95 -46.39 -28.15
N GLN A 28 74.75 -45.08 -28.05
CA GLN A 28 73.56 -44.27 -28.25
C GLN A 28 73.52 -43.47 -29.58
N ALA A 29 74.51 -43.60 -30.49
CA ALA A 29 74.56 -42.79 -31.72
C ALA A 29 73.36 -43.03 -32.64
N ASN A 30 72.91 -44.28 -32.72
CA ASN A 30 71.72 -44.66 -33.45
C ASN A 30 70.46 -44.07 -32.79
N GLU A 31 70.43 -44.05 -31.47
CA GLU A 31 69.38 -43.50 -30.63
C GLU A 31 69.29 -41.97 -30.80
N TYR A 32 70.42 -41.26 -30.91
CA TYR A 32 70.43 -39.82 -31.18
C TYR A 32 69.90 -39.49 -32.57
N ILE A 33 70.28 -40.26 -33.60
CA ILE A 33 69.77 -40.07 -34.97
C ILE A 33 68.28 -40.38 -35.03
N GLN A 34 67.82 -41.45 -34.37
CA GLN A 34 66.41 -41.79 -34.27
C GLN A 34 65.62 -40.73 -33.51
N ALA A 35 66.15 -40.19 -32.41
CA ALA A 35 65.51 -39.13 -31.64
C ALA A 35 65.39 -37.84 -32.45
N LEU A 36 66.45 -37.43 -33.17
CA LEU A 36 66.41 -36.28 -34.06
C LEU A 36 65.39 -36.46 -35.19
N SER A 37 65.38 -37.64 -35.82
CA SER A 37 64.44 -37.98 -36.89
C SER A 37 62.99 -38.01 -36.39
N ALA A 38 62.76 -38.54 -35.19
CA ALA A 38 61.45 -38.55 -34.53
C ALA A 38 60.98 -37.14 -34.19
N PHE A 39 61.86 -36.27 -33.72
CA PHE A 39 61.54 -34.86 -33.46
C PHE A 39 61.14 -34.12 -34.75
N VAL A 40 61.91 -34.28 -35.84
CA VAL A 40 61.57 -33.71 -37.15
C VAL A 40 60.22 -34.23 -37.65
N ARG A 41 59.94 -35.53 -37.45
CA ARG A 41 58.64 -36.12 -37.79
C ARG A 41 57.50 -35.56 -36.94
N GLN A 42 57.72 -35.34 -35.64
CA GLN A 42 56.74 -34.69 -34.76
C GLN A 42 56.47 -33.24 -35.16
N LEU A 43 57.50 -32.50 -35.62
CA LEU A 43 57.33 -31.17 -36.21
C LEU A 43 56.48 -31.23 -37.49
N ALA A 44 56.80 -32.15 -38.41
CA ALA A 44 56.06 -32.30 -39.66
C ALA A 44 54.60 -32.75 -39.45
N ASP A 45 54.35 -33.61 -38.47
CA ASP A 45 53.01 -34.07 -38.09
C ASP A 45 52.23 -33.01 -37.27
N GLY A 46 52.82 -31.85 -36.97
CA GLY A 46 52.18 -30.80 -36.15
C GLY A 46 51.94 -31.19 -34.69
N LYS A 47 52.69 -32.18 -34.18
CA LYS A 47 52.53 -32.72 -32.81
C LYS A 47 53.31 -31.96 -31.74
N VAL A 48 54.16 -31.02 -32.14
CA VAL A 48 54.72 -30.03 -31.21
C VAL A 48 53.64 -29.00 -30.93
N ASN A 49 52.95 -29.21 -29.81
CA ASN A 49 51.92 -28.29 -29.33
C ASN A 49 52.54 -26.94 -28.95
N ASN A 50 52.62 -26.02 -29.91
CA ASN A 50 52.96 -24.62 -29.62
C ASN A 50 51.70 -23.85 -29.19
N GLY A 51 51.11 -24.23 -28.05
CA GLY A 51 50.05 -23.45 -27.39
C GLY A 51 48.60 -23.76 -27.78
N THR A 52 48.31 -24.87 -28.45
CA THR A 52 46.92 -25.31 -28.65
C THR A 52 46.39 -25.99 -27.37
N LEU A 53 45.45 -25.33 -26.69
CA LEU A 53 44.56 -25.98 -25.73
C LEU A 53 43.80 -27.09 -26.48
N ASP A 54 44.18 -28.34 -26.22
CA ASP A 54 43.50 -29.52 -26.77
C ASP A 54 42.16 -29.71 -26.06
N ALA A 55 41.08 -29.61 -26.83
CA ALA A 55 39.72 -29.71 -26.33
C ALA A 55 38.85 -30.36 -27.41
N PRO A 56 37.88 -31.22 -27.03
CA PRO A 56 36.91 -31.74 -27.98
C PRO A 56 36.14 -30.63 -28.70
N LYS A 57 35.78 -30.85 -29.96
CA LYS A 57 34.88 -29.98 -30.72
C LYS A 57 33.59 -29.71 -29.92
N GLY A 58 33.16 -28.46 -29.89
CA GLY A 58 32.00 -28.01 -29.12
C GLY A 58 32.28 -27.66 -27.66
N THR A 59 33.52 -27.84 -27.17
CA THR A 59 33.93 -27.30 -25.88
C THR A 59 33.76 -25.78 -25.87
N ARG A 60 33.25 -25.22 -24.77
CA ARG A 60 33.03 -23.78 -24.60
C ARG A 60 33.85 -23.24 -23.44
N ILE A 61 34.45 -22.07 -23.64
CA ILE A 61 35.19 -21.32 -22.61
C ILE A 61 34.84 -19.84 -22.68
N VAL A 62 34.88 -19.14 -21.54
CA VAL A 62 34.68 -17.68 -21.48
C VAL A 62 36.04 -17.00 -21.55
N LEU A 63 36.16 -15.98 -22.41
CA LEU A 63 37.40 -15.24 -22.61
C LEU A 63 37.12 -13.73 -22.57
N GLN A 64 37.94 -12.97 -21.84
CA GLN A 64 37.83 -11.52 -21.79
C GLN A 64 38.64 -10.86 -22.92
N GLN A 65 38.21 -11.05 -24.16
CA GLN A 65 38.80 -10.45 -25.36
C GLN A 65 37.77 -10.38 -26.49
N ALA A 66 38.03 -9.59 -27.53
CA ALA A 66 37.04 -9.36 -28.60
C ALA A 66 36.96 -10.48 -29.64
N ALA A 67 38.05 -11.23 -29.87
CA ALA A 67 38.13 -12.25 -30.91
C ALA A 67 38.48 -13.63 -30.32
N ALA A 68 37.92 -14.68 -30.90
CA ALA A 68 38.25 -16.06 -30.50
C ALA A 68 39.68 -16.43 -30.95
N PRO A 69 40.43 -17.21 -30.16
CA PRO A 69 41.74 -17.72 -30.56
C PRO A 69 41.67 -18.58 -31.82
N THR A 70 42.79 -18.75 -32.51
CA THR A 70 42.90 -19.66 -33.66
C THR A 70 42.40 -21.06 -33.32
N GLY A 71 41.52 -21.61 -34.17
CA GLY A 71 40.89 -22.91 -33.96
C GLY A 71 39.68 -22.89 -33.00
N TRP A 72 39.20 -21.70 -32.63
CA TRP A 72 37.96 -21.45 -31.91
C TRP A 72 37.13 -20.41 -32.69
N ALA A 73 35.82 -20.36 -32.46
CA ALA A 73 34.96 -19.29 -32.95
C ALA A 73 34.17 -18.67 -31.78
N VAL A 74 33.66 -17.45 -31.95
CA VAL A 74 32.69 -16.90 -31.00
C VAL A 74 31.40 -17.69 -31.12
N ASP A 75 30.84 -18.12 -29.99
CA ASP A 75 29.54 -18.79 -29.97
C ASP A 75 28.44 -17.78 -30.32
N ALA A 76 27.69 -18.09 -31.36
CA ALA A 76 26.66 -17.21 -31.92
C ALA A 76 25.27 -17.44 -31.31
N ASP A 77 25.13 -18.34 -30.34
CA ASP A 77 23.86 -18.57 -29.65
C ASP A 77 23.43 -17.30 -28.88
N PRO A 78 22.29 -16.66 -29.27
CA PRO A 78 21.84 -15.44 -28.62
C PRO A 78 21.50 -15.63 -27.15
N ALA A 79 21.30 -16.87 -26.67
CA ALA A 79 21.08 -17.17 -25.26
C ALA A 79 22.26 -16.77 -24.36
N PHE A 80 23.45 -16.57 -24.91
CA PHE A 80 24.62 -16.12 -24.17
C PHE A 80 24.82 -14.59 -24.17
N THR A 81 23.97 -13.83 -24.86
CA THR A 81 23.99 -12.36 -24.81
C THR A 81 23.21 -11.85 -23.59
N ASP A 82 23.73 -10.82 -22.91
CA ASP A 82 23.11 -10.18 -21.73
C ASP A 82 22.69 -11.16 -20.62
N CYS A 83 23.45 -12.23 -20.44
CA CYS A 83 23.15 -13.28 -19.47
C CYS A 83 24.18 -13.31 -18.31
N ALA A 84 23.78 -13.90 -17.19
CA ALA A 84 24.68 -14.19 -16.08
C ALA A 84 25.27 -15.60 -16.22
N MET A 85 26.57 -15.75 -15.94
CA MET A 85 27.23 -17.06 -15.91
C MET A 85 26.88 -17.81 -14.63
N ARG A 86 26.38 -19.05 -14.76
CA ARG A 86 26.11 -19.95 -13.65
C ARG A 86 27.05 -21.15 -13.69
N PHE A 87 27.80 -21.35 -12.61
CA PHE A 87 28.53 -22.60 -12.38
C PHE A 87 27.58 -23.65 -11.81
N ASN A 88 27.62 -24.86 -12.36
CA ASN A 88 26.77 -25.95 -11.93
C ASN A 88 27.59 -27.24 -11.89
N GLN A 89 27.22 -28.17 -11.00
CA GLN A 89 27.92 -29.45 -10.87
C GLN A 89 27.79 -30.33 -12.14
N SER A 90 26.83 -30.01 -13.02
CA SER A 90 26.66 -30.59 -14.35
C SER A 90 25.86 -29.63 -15.24
N VAL A 91 26.24 -29.51 -16.52
CA VAL A 91 25.48 -28.72 -17.51
C VAL A 91 24.08 -29.35 -17.65
N GLY A 92 23.03 -28.54 -17.46
CA GLY A 92 21.64 -28.99 -17.61
C GLY A 92 20.94 -29.58 -16.38
N LYS A 93 21.62 -29.79 -15.23
CA LYS A 93 20.96 -30.26 -14.00
C LYS A 93 20.68 -29.12 -13.03
N GLN A 94 19.47 -28.56 -13.04
CA GLN A 94 19.05 -27.57 -12.06
C GLN A 94 18.98 -28.18 -10.66
N ASN A 95 20.06 -28.13 -9.87
CA ASN A 95 20.02 -28.49 -8.45
C ASN A 95 20.09 -27.22 -7.59
N GLY A 96 19.04 -27.05 -6.76
CA GLY A 96 18.80 -25.92 -5.86
C GLY A 96 17.30 -25.66 -5.79
N THR A 97 16.72 -25.61 -4.59
CA THR A 97 15.27 -25.42 -4.36
C THR A 97 14.76 -24.10 -4.96
N VAL A 98 15.65 -23.13 -5.18
CA VAL A 98 15.36 -21.87 -5.89
C VAL A 98 16.34 -21.75 -7.05
N GLY A 99 15.83 -21.77 -8.28
CA GLY A 99 16.65 -21.55 -9.48
C GLY A 99 17.20 -20.13 -9.51
N TRP A 100 18.28 -19.90 -10.27
CA TRP A 100 18.75 -18.54 -10.58
C TRP A 100 17.65 -17.68 -11.24
N SER A 101 16.68 -18.31 -11.92
CA SER A 101 15.44 -17.67 -12.42
C SER A 101 14.51 -17.14 -11.31
N GLY A 102 14.71 -17.54 -10.06
CA GLY A 102 14.07 -16.97 -8.87
C GLY A 102 14.74 -15.67 -8.39
N TRP A 103 15.97 -15.39 -8.83
CA TRP A 103 16.59 -14.06 -8.74
C TRP A 103 16.08 -13.21 -9.91
N ASN A 104 14.76 -13.01 -9.93
CA ASN A 104 14.09 -12.35 -11.03
C ASN A 104 14.31 -10.83 -10.90
N TRP A 105 15.15 -10.27 -11.77
CA TRP A 105 15.22 -8.82 -12.07
C TRP A 105 13.95 -8.31 -12.77
N GLY A 106 12.80 -8.73 -12.25
CA GLY A 106 11.47 -8.56 -12.84
C GLY A 106 10.35 -9.24 -12.03
N GLY A 107 10.67 -9.82 -10.86
CA GLY A 107 9.70 -10.42 -9.94
C GLY A 107 9.28 -9.45 -8.84
N GLN A 108 8.14 -9.75 -8.21
CA GLN A 108 7.67 -9.04 -7.03
C GLN A 108 8.56 -9.45 -5.83
N PHE A 109 9.32 -8.51 -5.28
CA PHE A 109 10.07 -8.72 -4.04
C PHE A 109 9.15 -8.41 -2.85
N ALA A 110 9.11 -9.31 -1.87
CA ALA A 110 8.58 -8.99 -0.55
C ALA A 110 9.71 -8.31 0.23
N VAL A 111 9.50 -7.05 0.61
CA VAL A 111 10.31 -6.42 1.64
C VAL A 111 9.82 -6.94 3.00
N ASP A 112 10.72 -7.09 3.98
CA ASP A 112 10.32 -7.38 5.35
C ASP A 112 9.26 -6.36 5.83
N GLY A 113 8.42 -6.78 6.78
CA GLY A 113 7.35 -5.94 7.30
C GLY A 113 7.88 -4.60 7.82
N HIS A 114 7.43 -3.50 7.23
CA HIS A 114 7.76 -2.15 7.68
C HIS A 114 6.62 -1.59 8.52
N GLN A 115 6.91 -1.25 9.78
CA GLN A 115 5.97 -0.54 10.63
C GLN A 115 6.09 0.96 10.36
N LEU A 116 5.04 1.55 9.78
CA LEU A 116 4.99 2.99 9.53
C LEU A 116 5.15 3.78 10.83
N THR A 117 6.06 4.76 10.81
CA THR A 117 6.25 5.72 11.90
C THR A 117 5.42 6.99 11.65
N VAL A 118 5.23 7.81 12.69
CA VAL A 118 4.54 9.09 12.57
C VAL A 118 5.20 10.02 11.53
N GLY A 119 6.52 10.00 11.42
CA GLY A 119 7.25 10.82 10.44
C GLY A 119 7.08 10.38 8.98
N GLU A 120 6.63 9.14 8.74
CA GLU A 120 6.36 8.60 7.41
C GLU A 120 4.91 8.80 6.98
N MET A 121 4.04 9.20 7.91
CA MET A 121 2.67 9.61 7.60
C MET A 121 2.66 11.09 7.19
N PRO A 122 2.14 11.44 6.00
CA PRO A 122 1.91 12.83 5.65
C PRO A 122 1.07 13.53 6.71
N SER A 123 1.39 14.81 6.97
CA SER A 123 0.53 15.66 7.81
C SER A 123 -0.88 15.66 7.22
N HIS A 124 -1.87 15.34 8.05
CA HIS A 124 -3.27 15.37 7.68
C HIS A 124 -4.09 15.98 8.81
N ALA A 125 -5.25 16.51 8.46
CA ALA A 125 -6.18 17.13 9.39
C ALA A 125 -7.58 16.53 9.20
N HIS A 126 -8.34 16.53 10.29
CA HIS A 126 -9.76 16.22 10.26
C HIS A 126 -10.53 17.54 10.22
N GLY A 127 -11.40 17.69 9.23
CA GLY A 127 -12.38 18.77 9.24
C GLY A 127 -13.47 18.42 10.26
N VAL A 128 -13.78 19.36 11.15
CA VAL A 128 -14.98 19.26 12.01
C VAL A 128 -16.00 20.25 11.46
N SER A 129 -17.16 19.73 11.05
CA SER A 129 -18.29 20.56 10.63
C SER A 129 -19.33 20.55 11.74
N ASP A 130 -19.49 21.70 12.39
CA ASP A 130 -20.58 21.97 13.34
C ASP A 130 -21.43 23.11 12.79
N PRO A 131 -22.55 22.81 12.11
CA PRO A 131 -23.46 23.83 11.59
C PRO A 131 -24.29 24.51 12.68
N GLY A 132 -24.15 24.10 13.95
CA GLY A 132 -25.02 24.49 15.04
C GLY A 132 -26.42 23.86 14.94
N HIS A 133 -27.23 24.06 15.98
CA HIS A 133 -28.64 23.71 15.96
C HIS A 133 -29.43 24.54 16.99
N SER A 134 -30.73 24.62 16.79
CA SER A 134 -31.66 25.33 17.68
C SER A 134 -32.88 24.47 17.94
N HIS A 135 -33.44 24.60 19.14
CA HIS A 135 -34.70 23.95 19.48
C HIS A 135 -35.89 24.84 19.15
N GLY A 136 -36.92 24.25 18.56
CA GLY A 136 -38.24 24.87 18.47
C GLY A 136 -38.99 24.68 19.80
N VAL A 137 -39.69 25.72 20.25
CA VAL A 137 -40.60 25.66 21.39
C VAL A 137 -42.03 25.66 20.85
N ALA A 138 -42.85 24.71 21.29
CA ALA A 138 -44.29 24.72 21.05
C ALA A 138 -45.02 25.10 22.34
N ASP A 139 -45.79 26.17 22.24
CA ASP A 139 -46.73 26.60 23.26
C ASP A 139 -48.12 26.57 22.62
N PRO A 140 -48.98 25.58 22.95
CA PRO A 140 -50.35 25.53 22.43
C PRO A 140 -51.25 26.61 23.03
N GLY A 141 -50.74 27.43 23.96
CA GLY A 141 -51.50 28.36 24.76
C GLY A 141 -52.28 27.62 25.86
N HIS A 142 -52.67 28.35 26.89
CA HIS A 142 -53.59 27.87 27.91
C HIS A 142 -54.35 29.02 28.54
N SER A 143 -55.53 28.71 29.09
CA SER A 143 -56.39 29.69 29.76
C SER A 143 -56.82 29.15 31.11
N HIS A 144 -57.05 30.07 32.05
CA HIS A 144 -57.63 29.73 33.34
C HIS A 144 -59.14 29.92 33.33
N GLY A 145 -59.86 28.94 33.86
CA GLY A 145 -61.29 29.08 34.15
C GLY A 145 -61.49 29.84 35.47
N VAL A 146 -62.54 30.66 35.53
CA VAL A 146 -63.02 31.25 36.80
C VAL A 146 -64.22 30.44 37.27
N ASN A 147 -64.14 29.94 38.51
CA ASN A 147 -65.27 29.30 39.18
C ASN A 147 -65.93 30.33 40.09
N ASP A 148 -67.18 30.69 39.82
CA ASP A 148 -68.01 31.57 40.64
C ASP A 148 -69.25 30.80 41.11
N PRO A 149 -69.21 30.18 42.31
CA PRO A 149 -70.37 29.54 42.90
C PRO A 149 -71.44 30.60 43.17
N GLY A 150 -72.42 30.67 42.27
CA GLY A 150 -73.40 31.76 42.20
C GLY A 150 -74.00 32.17 43.54
N HIS A 151 -74.28 33.46 43.68
CA HIS A 151 -74.86 34.04 44.89
C HIS A 151 -76.40 34.05 44.84
N SER A 152 -77.02 34.06 46.02
CA SER A 152 -78.47 34.04 46.19
C SER A 152 -78.98 35.37 46.74
N HIS A 153 -80.10 35.84 46.19
CA HIS A 153 -80.87 36.95 46.76
C HIS A 153 -82.13 36.42 47.43
N VAL A 154 -82.45 36.95 48.61
CA VAL A 154 -83.73 36.68 49.29
C VAL A 154 -84.77 37.69 48.80
N GLY A 155 -85.75 37.23 48.02
CA GLY A 155 -86.95 38.01 47.72
C GLY A 155 -87.94 37.94 48.88
N ILE A 156 -88.26 39.08 49.49
CA ILE A 156 -89.31 39.19 50.53
C ILE A 156 -90.64 39.60 49.90
N ALA A 157 -91.61 38.69 49.89
CA ALA A 157 -92.99 38.97 49.52
C ALA A 157 -93.71 39.65 50.68
N TRP A 158 -94.06 40.94 50.54
CA TRP A 158 -94.88 41.66 51.51
C TRP A 158 -96.37 41.35 51.28
N SER A 159 -96.97 40.59 52.19
CA SER A 159 -98.43 40.43 52.28
C SER A 159 -99.03 41.65 52.97
N ILE A 160 -99.62 42.59 52.23
CA ILE A 160 -100.47 43.63 52.81
C ILE A 160 -101.88 43.05 53.00
N SER A 161 -102.22 42.72 54.25
CA SER A 161 -103.59 42.43 54.65
C SER A 161 -104.33 43.76 54.81
N ALA A 162 -105.22 44.10 53.87
CA ALA A 162 -106.06 45.28 53.96
C ALA A 162 -107.09 45.14 55.11
N PRO A 163 -107.14 46.06 56.09
CA PRO A 163 -108.25 46.11 57.03
C PRO A 163 -109.51 46.66 56.34
N ASN A 164 -110.59 45.88 56.41
CA ASN A 164 -111.93 46.19 55.92
C ASN A 164 -112.38 47.60 56.34
N THR A 165 -112.32 48.57 55.42
CA THR A 165 -113.06 49.83 55.48
C THR A 165 -113.78 50.04 54.15
N ALA A 166 -115.00 50.59 54.24
CA ALA A 166 -116.10 50.46 53.29
C ALA A 166 -115.78 50.81 51.81
N PRO A 167 -116.48 50.17 50.85
CA PRO A 167 -116.34 50.47 49.42
C PRO A 167 -116.83 51.90 49.14
N GLY A 168 -115.91 52.79 48.76
CA GLY A 168 -116.23 54.18 48.40
C GLY A 168 -115.29 55.23 48.99
N ALA A 169 -114.42 54.87 49.93
CA ALA A 169 -113.33 55.76 50.32
C ALA A 169 -112.22 55.66 49.27
N GLY A 170 -112.02 56.74 48.50
CA GLY A 170 -110.89 56.87 47.58
C GLY A 170 -109.59 56.53 48.31
N MET A 171 -108.77 55.68 47.69
CA MET A 171 -107.48 55.28 48.23
C MET A 171 -106.62 56.53 48.38
N ALA A 172 -106.53 57.05 49.61
CA ALA A 172 -105.52 58.04 49.92
C ALA A 172 -104.17 57.37 49.65
N PRO A 173 -103.25 57.98 48.87
CA PRO A 173 -101.90 57.47 48.77
C PRO A 173 -101.39 57.33 50.19
N ALA A 174 -100.90 56.13 50.55
CA ALA A 174 -100.27 55.91 51.84
C ALA A 174 -99.26 57.03 52.06
N GLN A 175 -99.61 57.98 52.93
CA GLN A 175 -98.73 59.07 53.31
C GLN A 175 -97.55 58.38 53.98
N TYR A 176 -96.46 58.23 53.22
CA TYR A 176 -95.17 57.81 53.71
C TYR A 176 -94.71 58.89 54.69
N ASN A 177 -95.12 58.73 55.95
CA ASN A 177 -94.85 59.67 57.02
C ASN A 177 -93.40 59.45 57.46
N GLY A 178 -92.44 59.88 56.62
CA GLY A 178 -91.04 60.16 56.94
C GLY A 178 -90.19 59.04 57.55
N ASN A 179 -90.72 57.84 57.77
CA ASN A 179 -89.96 56.75 58.38
C ASN A 179 -89.39 55.87 57.25
N PRO A 180 -88.07 55.88 57.01
CA PRO A 180 -87.47 54.99 56.01
C PRO A 180 -87.79 53.54 56.40
N PRO A 181 -88.19 52.67 55.46
CA PRO A 181 -88.35 51.26 55.75
C PRO A 181 -87.05 50.72 56.34
N SER A 182 -87.19 50.07 57.49
CA SER A 182 -86.26 49.17 58.17
C SER A 182 -85.02 48.78 57.35
N ASN A 183 -83.83 49.04 57.91
CA ASN A 183 -82.51 48.63 57.38
C ASN A 183 -82.60 47.27 56.66
N ILE A 184 -82.60 47.29 55.33
CA ILE A 184 -82.48 46.06 54.54
C ILE A 184 -81.01 45.66 54.64
N ASN A 185 -80.69 44.84 55.65
CA ASN A 185 -79.34 44.34 55.84
C ASN A 185 -79.08 43.24 54.81
N THR A 186 -78.36 43.55 53.74
CA THR A 186 -77.66 42.54 52.94
C THR A 186 -76.40 42.13 53.69
N THR A 187 -76.36 40.94 54.28
CA THR A 187 -75.11 40.40 54.82
C THR A 187 -74.17 40.04 53.66
N GLY A 188 -72.89 40.37 53.81
CA GLY A 188 -71.88 40.05 52.79
C GLY A 188 -71.79 38.54 52.58
N SER A 189 -71.98 38.09 51.33
CA SER A 189 -71.70 36.72 50.93
C SER A 189 -70.26 36.66 50.40
N GLY A 190 -69.39 35.89 51.04
CA GLY A 190 -68.08 35.58 50.48
C GLY A 190 -68.29 34.79 49.19
N THR A 191 -67.80 35.32 48.07
CA THR A 191 -68.14 34.81 46.73
C THR A 191 -67.59 33.42 46.43
N GLY A 192 -66.60 32.93 47.19
CA GLY A 192 -65.96 31.63 46.94
C GLY A 192 -65.28 31.53 45.57
N ILE A 193 -65.07 32.67 44.90
CA ILE A 193 -64.49 32.72 43.56
C ILE A 193 -63.07 32.17 43.59
N SER A 194 -62.76 31.28 42.65
CA SER A 194 -61.42 30.74 42.48
C SER A 194 -61.01 30.65 41.01
N ILE A 195 -59.70 30.70 40.77
CA ILE A 195 -59.10 30.48 39.45
C ILE A 195 -58.67 29.02 39.37
N GLN A 196 -59.16 28.30 38.36
CA GLN A 196 -58.79 26.92 38.14
C GLN A 196 -57.35 26.85 37.59
N GLY A 197 -56.54 25.92 38.09
CA GLY A 197 -55.21 25.65 37.54
C GLY A 197 -55.32 25.16 36.10
N SER A 198 -54.41 25.62 35.23
CA SER A 198 -54.35 25.23 33.83
C SER A 198 -52.90 24.92 33.46
N GLY A 199 -52.66 23.73 32.92
CA GLY A 199 -51.33 23.31 32.49
C GLY A 199 -50.96 24.00 31.18
N THR A 200 -49.72 24.48 31.08
CA THR A 200 -49.27 25.20 29.89
C THR A 200 -49.09 24.30 28.67
N GLY A 201 -48.85 23.00 28.90
CA GLY A 201 -48.63 22.02 27.83
C GLY A 201 -47.42 22.37 26.96
N ILE A 202 -46.48 23.18 27.42
CA ILE A 202 -45.31 23.60 26.62
C ILE A 202 -44.36 22.42 26.45
N TRP A 203 -43.89 22.19 25.22
CA TRP A 203 -42.82 21.22 24.95
C TRP A 203 -41.74 21.80 24.03
N ILE A 204 -40.56 21.19 24.09
CA ILE A 204 -39.39 21.55 23.30
C ILE A 204 -39.17 20.42 22.28
N TYR A 205 -39.09 20.77 20.99
CA TYR A 205 -38.79 19.78 19.95
C TYR A 205 -37.32 19.38 20.01
N GLY A 206 -37.04 18.08 19.85
CA GLY A 206 -35.68 17.60 19.65
C GLY A 206 -35.10 18.15 18.35
N ALA A 207 -33.86 18.64 18.40
CA ALA A 207 -33.11 19.07 17.22
C ALA A 207 -31.75 18.37 17.22
N GLY A 208 -31.38 17.80 16.06
CA GLY A 208 -30.08 17.17 15.88
C GLY A 208 -28.98 18.20 15.70
N THR A 209 -27.81 17.94 16.30
CA THR A 209 -26.61 18.79 16.16
C THR A 209 -25.98 18.71 14.78
N ASN A 210 -26.18 17.59 14.07
CA ASN A 210 -25.63 17.30 12.73
C ASN A 210 -24.09 17.49 12.64
N VAL A 211 -23.39 17.35 13.76
CA VAL A 211 -21.92 17.40 13.81
C VAL A 211 -21.35 16.20 13.06
N SER A 212 -20.40 16.45 12.16
CA SER A 212 -19.73 15.40 11.40
C SER A 212 -18.22 15.60 11.35
N ILE A 213 -17.49 14.49 11.29
CA ILE A 213 -16.05 14.47 11.01
C ILE A 213 -15.89 14.24 9.52
N GLN A 214 -15.29 15.22 8.84
CA GLN A 214 -14.98 15.14 7.43
C GLN A 214 -13.60 14.51 7.26
N ALA A 215 -13.56 13.35 6.61
CA ALA A 215 -12.30 12.72 6.22
C ALA A 215 -11.72 13.49 5.02
N ASN A 216 -10.67 14.28 5.25
CA ASN A 216 -9.97 15.05 4.21
C ASN A 216 -8.69 14.34 3.73
N GLY A 217 -8.61 13.01 3.88
CA GLY A 217 -7.46 12.23 3.43
C GLY A 217 -7.39 12.20 1.90
N GLY A 218 -6.22 12.55 1.34
CA GLY A 218 -6.00 12.56 -0.11
C GLY A 218 -5.94 11.17 -0.75
N ASN A 219 -6.00 10.08 0.04
CA ASN A 219 -5.86 8.68 -0.41
C ASN A 219 -4.69 8.45 -1.38
N ALA A 220 -3.65 9.28 -1.30
CA ALA A 220 -2.53 9.21 -2.20
C ALA A 220 -1.75 7.92 -1.94
N ALA A 221 -1.52 7.15 -3.01
CA ALA A 221 -0.67 5.97 -2.93
C ALA A 221 0.73 6.40 -2.50
N HIS A 222 1.27 5.71 -1.49
CA HIS A 222 2.69 5.82 -1.19
C HIS A 222 3.45 4.90 -2.15
N ASN A 223 4.39 5.45 -2.91
CA ASN A 223 5.20 4.69 -3.85
C ASN A 223 6.59 4.45 -3.26
N HIS A 224 7.03 3.20 -3.27
CA HIS A 224 8.42 2.84 -3.02
C HIS A 224 9.15 2.84 -4.36
N THR A 225 10.19 3.67 -4.49
CA THR A 225 11.04 3.64 -5.69
C THR A 225 12.23 2.73 -5.42
N TYR A 226 12.17 1.50 -5.93
CA TYR A 226 13.32 0.62 -5.94
C TYR A 226 14.18 0.90 -7.18
N ARG A 227 15.46 1.17 -6.98
CA ARG A 227 16.44 1.21 -8.05
C ARG A 227 17.09 -0.16 -8.13
N ALA A 228 16.91 -0.86 -9.24
CA ALA A 228 17.57 -2.13 -9.50
C ALA A 228 19.09 -2.00 -9.26
N PRO A 229 19.73 -2.95 -8.54
CA PRO A 229 21.15 -2.88 -8.23
C PRO A 229 21.95 -2.69 -9.51
N GLN A 230 22.78 -1.65 -9.53
CA GLN A 230 23.63 -1.34 -10.67
C GLN A 230 24.84 -2.26 -10.61
N VAL A 231 24.81 -3.36 -11.37
CA VAL A 231 25.97 -4.23 -11.53
C VAL A 231 26.84 -3.67 -12.65
N LYS A 232 28.13 -3.48 -12.38
CA LYS A 232 29.10 -3.20 -13.44
C LYS A 232 29.45 -4.51 -14.13
N TYR A 233 29.48 -4.51 -15.46
CA TYR A 233 29.80 -5.69 -16.26
C TYR A 233 31.15 -5.53 -16.96
N ALA A 234 31.79 -6.66 -17.23
CA ALA A 234 32.94 -6.75 -18.11
C ALA A 234 32.54 -7.57 -19.32
N ASP A 235 32.87 -7.08 -20.51
CA ASP A 235 32.54 -7.77 -21.75
C ASP A 235 33.48 -8.97 -21.96
N CYS A 236 32.87 -10.13 -22.19
CA CYS A 236 33.55 -11.38 -22.48
C CYS A 236 32.86 -12.06 -23.66
N ILE A 237 33.62 -12.82 -24.45
CA ILE A 237 33.08 -13.72 -25.46
C ILE A 237 32.97 -15.13 -24.89
N VAL A 238 31.97 -15.88 -25.34
CA VAL A 238 31.97 -17.34 -25.24
C VAL A 238 32.63 -17.87 -26.49
N ALA A 239 33.77 -18.55 -26.37
CA ALA A 239 34.45 -19.19 -27.49
C ALA A 239 34.10 -20.69 -27.54
N VAL A 240 33.79 -21.19 -28.73
CA VAL A 240 33.49 -22.60 -29.00
C VAL A 240 34.54 -23.24 -29.92
N LYS A 241 35.05 -24.40 -29.51
CA LYS A 241 36.05 -25.16 -30.24
C LYS A 241 35.46 -25.73 -31.53
N GLN A 242 36.14 -25.48 -32.65
CA GLN A 242 35.73 -25.92 -33.99
C GLN A 242 36.09 -27.37 -34.30
#